data_AF-A0A0P1FZP4-F1
#
_entry.id   AF-A0A0P1FZP4-F1
#
_cell.length_a   1.000
_cell.length_b   1.000
_cell.length_c   1.000
_cell.angle_alpha   90.00
_cell.angle_beta   90.00
_cell.angle_gamma   90.00
#
_symmetry.space_group_name_H-M   'P 1'
#
loop_
_entity.id
_entity.type
_entity.pdbx_description
1 polymer ?
#
loop_
_entity_poly.entity_id
_entity_poly.type
_entity_poly.pdbx_seq_one_letter_code
_entity_poly.pdbx_strand_id
1 'polypeptide(L)' 'MPVLGSDMIFKVIVLFLAGMAVLAMFGKFRFPGQDRLKAAKCPRCGRYRIGKGPCPCKKGAR' A
#
# COMPACT_ATOMS: atom_id res chain seq x y z
N MET A 1 -0.41 -22.13 39.67
CA MET A 1 0.39 -22.57 38.50
C MET A 1 -0.55 -22.81 37.33
N PRO A 2 -0.80 -21.83 36.44
CA PRO A 2 -1.57 -22.05 35.21
C PRO A 2 -0.80 -21.50 34.00
N VAL A 3 0.28 -22.18 33.61
CA VAL A 3 1.20 -21.77 32.51
C VAL A 3 1.14 -22.71 31.31
N LEU A 4 -0.01 -23.34 31.06
CA LEU A 4 -0.15 -24.28 29.92
C LEU A 4 -1.23 -23.89 28.88
N GLY A 5 -2.19 -23.02 29.21
CA GLY A 5 -3.25 -22.61 28.28
C GLY A 5 -2.99 -21.27 27.57
N SER A 6 -2.57 -20.25 28.33
CA SER A 6 -2.32 -18.90 27.81
C SER A 6 -1.13 -18.85 26.87
N ASP A 7 -0.08 -19.64 27.12
CA ASP A 7 1.16 -19.63 26.35
C ASP A 7 0.95 -20.08 24.90
N MET A 8 0.12 -21.11 24.67
CA MET A 8 -0.15 -21.60 23.31
C MET A 8 -0.96 -20.59 22.49
N ILE A 9 -2.01 -20.02 23.08
CA ILE A 9 -2.86 -19.02 22.41
C ILE A 9 -2.05 -17.75 22.13
N PHE A 10 -1.28 -17.28 23.11
CA PHE A 10 -0.43 -16.09 22.94
C PHE A 10 0.65 -16.32 21.89
N LYS A 11 1.26 -17.51 21.84
CA LYS A 11 2.23 -17.88 20.82
C LYS A 11 1.63 -17.89 19.42
N VAL A 12 0.41 -18.40 19.24
CA VAL A 12 -0.30 -18.37 17.94
C VAL A 12 -0.59 -16.93 17.52
N ILE A 13 -1.09 -16.09 18.43
CA ILE A 13 -1.35 -14.67 18.17
C ILE A 13 -0.05 -13.96 17.77
N VAL A 14 1.03 -14.14 18.53
CA VAL A 14 2.33 -13.51 18.27
C VAL A 14 2.91 -13.97 16.93
N LEU A 15 2.85 -15.26 16.61
CA LEU A 15 3.31 -15.78 15.31
C LEU A 15 2.49 -15.24 14.14
N PHE A 16 1.17 -15.11 14.30
CA PHE A 16 0.29 -14.56 13.27
C PHE A 16 0.54 -13.06 13.03
N LEU A 17 0.65 -12.27 14.10
CA LEU A 17 0.98 -10.84 14.01
C LEU A 17 2.37 -10.62 13.41
N ALA A 18 3.36 -11.42 13.82
CA ALA A 18 4.70 -11.37 13.26
C ALA A 18 4.69 -11.68 11.75
N GLY A 19 3.95 -12.72 11.34
CA GLY A 19 3.75 -13.06 9.93
C GLY A 19 3.12 -11.93 9.12
N MET A 20 2.04 -11.31 9.63
CA MET A 20 1.41 -10.15 8.98
C MET A 20 2.35 -8.94 8.88
N ALA A 21 3.13 -8.66 9.92
CA ALA A 21 4.09 -7.56 9.93
C ALA A 21 5.19 -7.75 8.87
N VAL A 22 5.74 -8.97 8.78
CA VAL A 22 6.73 -9.33 7.75
C VAL A 22 6.12 -9.19 6.36
N LEU A 23 4.92 -9.74 6.12
CA LEU A 23 4.21 -9.61 4.84
C LEU A 23 3.89 -8.15 4.50
N ALA A 24 3.59 -7.30 5.48
CA ALA A 24 3.36 -5.87 5.27
C ALA A 24 4.65 -5.12 4.93
N MET A 25 5.77 -5.43 5.60
CA MET A 25 7.08 -4.85 5.29
C MET A 25 7.61 -5.33 3.93
N PHE A 26 7.47 -6.62 3.63
CA PHE A 26 7.75 -7.16 2.29
C PHE A 26 6.79 -6.62 1.24
N GLY A 27 5.52 -6.43 1.57
CA GLY A 27 4.52 -5.81 0.71
C GLY A 27 4.90 -4.36 0.40
N LYS A 28 5.34 -3.58 1.39
CA LYS A 28 5.84 -2.22 1.22
C LYS A 28 7.02 -2.15 0.24
N PHE A 29 7.94 -3.12 0.29
CA PHE A 29 9.05 -3.24 -0.67
C PHE A 29 8.61 -3.80 -2.03
N ARG A 30 7.54 -4.60 -2.07
CA ARG A 30 6.91 -5.20 -3.26
C ARG A 30 5.71 -4.40 -3.77
N PHE A 31 5.53 -3.13 -3.42
CA PHE A 31 4.51 -2.26 -4.03
C PHE A 31 5.13 -1.33 -5.09
N PRO A 32 5.70 -1.83 -6.22
CA PRO A 32 6.06 -1.00 -7.37
C PRO A 32 4.81 -0.43 -8.07
N GLY A 33 3.60 -0.76 -7.58
CA GLY A 33 2.33 -0.24 -8.07
C GLY A 33 2.00 1.18 -7.58
N GLN A 34 2.55 1.64 -6.46
CA GLN A 34 2.27 3.00 -5.98
C GLN A 34 2.92 4.05 -6.89
N ASP A 35 4.09 3.76 -7.47
CA ASP A 35 4.71 4.59 -8.50
C ASP A 35 3.92 4.58 -9.81
N ARG A 36 3.30 3.44 -10.18
CA ARG A 36 2.39 3.39 -11.34
C ARG A 36 1.14 4.26 -11.12
N LEU A 37 0.57 4.26 -9.91
CA LEU A 37 -0.55 5.15 -9.57
C LEU A 37 -0.13 6.63 -9.54
N LYS A 38 1.10 6.94 -9.11
CA LYS A 38 1.66 8.30 -9.17
C LYS A 38 1.96 8.73 -10.61
N ALA A 39 2.47 7.84 -11.46
CA ALA A 39 2.72 8.09 -12.88
C ALA A 39 1.42 8.30 -13.68
N ALA A 40 0.31 7.67 -13.24
CA ALA A 40 -1.01 7.93 -13.77
C ALA A 40 -1.57 9.30 -13.36
N LYS A 41 -0.98 10.01 -12.38
CA LYS A 41 -1.39 11.37 -12.01
C LYS A 41 -0.68 12.41 -12.87
N CYS A 42 -1.39 13.48 -13.20
CA CYS A 42 -0.79 14.62 -13.88
C CYS A 42 0.10 15.39 -12.90
N PRO A 43 1.39 15.65 -13.23
CA PRO A 43 2.32 16.33 -12.32
C PRO A 43 1.97 17.79 -12.03
N ARG A 44 1.15 18.45 -12.87
CA ARG A 44 0.76 19.85 -12.66
C ARG A 44 -0.45 20.05 -11.74
N CYS A 45 -1.41 19.13 -11.75
CA CYS A 45 -2.68 19.31 -11.03
C CYS A 45 -3.03 18.15 -10.09
N GLY A 46 -2.21 17.08 -10.04
CA GLY A 46 -2.43 15.92 -9.20
C GLY A 46 -3.60 15.00 -9.59
N ARG A 47 -4.42 15.37 -10.58
CA ARG A 47 -5.54 14.54 -11.07
C ARG A 47 -5.05 13.34 -11.88
N TYR A 48 -5.76 12.22 -11.82
CA TYR A 48 -5.49 11.06 -12.66
C TYR A 48 -5.71 11.38 -14.15
N ARG A 49 -4.77 10.97 -15.01
CA ARG A 49 -4.89 11.02 -16.47
C ARG A 49 -5.84 9.91 -16.92
N ILE A 50 -7.10 10.25 -17.10
CA ILE A 50 -8.14 9.34 -17.59
C ILE A 50 -8.12 9.41 -19.12
N GLY A 51 -7.64 8.34 -19.79
CA GLY A 51 -7.55 8.25 -21.25
C GLY A 51 -6.21 8.73 -21.85
N LYS A 52 -6.04 8.57 -23.18
CA LYS A 52 -4.83 8.95 -23.95
C LYS A 52 -4.75 10.46 -24.26
N GLY A 53 -5.74 11.24 -23.85
CA GLY A 53 -5.81 12.68 -24.11
C GLY A 53 -4.96 13.52 -23.15
N PRO A 54 -4.61 14.77 -23.52
CA PRO A 54 -3.94 15.69 -22.61
C PRO A 54 -4.81 15.98 -21.39
N CYS A 55 -4.19 16.07 -20.20
CA CYS A 55 -4.87 16.41 -18.95
C CYS A 55 -5.76 17.67 -19.13
N PRO A 56 -6.98 17.72 -18.56
CA PRO A 56 -7.85 18.90 -18.64
C PRO A 56 -7.18 20.18 -18.11
N CYS A 57 -6.23 20.03 -17.18
CA CYS A 57 -5.36 21.11 -16.69
C CYS A 57 -4.47 21.77 -17.76
N LYS A 58 -4.18 21.07 -18.87
CA LYS A 58 -3.47 21.62 -20.04
C LYS A 58 -4.43 22.23 -21.06
N LYS A 59 -5.71 21.85 -21.05
CA LYS A 59 -6.72 22.30 -22.03
C LYS A 59 -7.29 23.70 -21.73
N GLY A 60 -6.78 24.38 -20.71
CA GLY A 60 -7.15 25.74 -20.32
C GLY A 60 -5.95 26.61 -19.88
N ALA A 61 -4.72 26.24 -20.25
CA ALA A 61 -3.63 27.21 -20.24
C ALA A 61 -3.84 28.09 -21.48
N ARG A 62 -4.34 29.30 -21.24
CA ARG A 62 -4.54 30.38 -22.20
C ARG A 62 -3.31 30.57 -23.09
#